data_AF-E8KBQ4-F1
#
_entry.id   AF-E8KBQ4-F1
#
_cell.length_a   1.000
_cell.length_b   1.000
_cell.length_c   1.000
_cell.angle_alpha   90.00
_cell.angle_beta   90.00
_cell.angle_gamma   90.00
#
_symmetry.space_group_name_H-M   'P 1'
#
loop_
_entity.id
_entity.type
_entity.pdbx_description
1 polymer ?
#
loop_
_entity_poly.entity_id
_entity_poly.type
_entity_poly.pdbx_seq_one_letter_code
_entity_poly.pdbx_strand_id
1 'polypeptide(L)'
;MKERYYEFLNMAVVDTSPIKHFDYIRACAMEVVFTLLILIGSIFIEGEKHDVSMLVFYITIFHLLALLFMFLLFQMFSKSRLLQLIPASSILISHVEFLFWSSLFLGKNYWSVFMMLIVLSIMFQLLTFVYQLFIVPIAKKLPAGEYRKNILFLPSVVYLLISAIVIVIAYLFTSPAYVVPSLVVASIVCLPFYWLEYARVFTGWKKKSTNNFIFRGQIK
;
A
#
# COMPACT_ATOMS: atom_id res chain seq x y z
N MET A 1 -23.47 -8.08 5.25
CA MET A 1 -22.24 -7.26 5.22
C MET A 1 -21.14 -7.83 6.13
N LYS A 2 -21.41 -8.01 7.44
CA LYS A 2 -20.42 -8.55 8.39
C LYS A 2 -19.84 -9.92 8.01
N GLU A 3 -20.69 -10.84 7.54
CA GLU A 3 -20.23 -12.16 7.07
C GLU A 3 -19.33 -12.06 5.84
N ARG A 4 -19.75 -11.34 4.79
CA ARG A 4 -18.93 -11.10 3.60
C ARG A 4 -17.58 -10.44 3.92
N TYR A 5 -17.54 -9.54 4.90
CA TYR A 5 -16.30 -8.93 5.37
C TYR A 5 -15.34 -9.96 5.99
N TYR A 6 -15.81 -10.86 6.85
CA TYR A 6 -14.96 -11.91 7.41
C TYR A 6 -14.52 -12.94 6.37
N GLU A 7 -15.37 -13.21 5.39
CA GLU A 7 -15.04 -14.06 4.25
C GLU A 7 -13.97 -13.44 3.37
N PHE A 8 -14.09 -12.14 3.08
CA PHE A 8 -13.05 -11.35 2.45
C PHE A 8 -11.74 -11.47 3.23
N LEU A 9 -11.73 -11.22 4.54
CA LEU A 9 -10.52 -11.33 5.35
C LEU A 9 -9.90 -12.73 5.30
N ASN A 10 -10.72 -13.79 5.34
CA ASN A 10 -10.24 -15.19 5.22
C ASN A 10 -9.61 -15.52 3.85
N MET A 11 -9.93 -14.75 2.81
CA MET A 11 -9.38 -14.93 1.46
C MET A 11 -8.21 -13.99 1.18
N ALA A 12 -8.28 -12.74 1.64
CA ALA A 12 -7.25 -11.73 1.46
C ALA A 12 -6.03 -12.01 2.34
N VAL A 13 -6.25 -12.41 3.60
CA VAL A 13 -5.19 -12.74 4.56
C VAL A 13 -4.80 -14.21 4.39
N VAL A 14 -3.71 -14.45 3.66
CA VAL A 14 -3.27 -15.80 3.29
C VAL A 14 -2.24 -16.39 4.26
N ASP A 15 -1.50 -15.55 4.99
CA ASP A 15 -0.62 -15.95 6.10
C ASP A 15 -1.18 -15.39 7.41
N THR A 16 -1.22 -16.21 8.46
CA THR A 16 -1.63 -15.80 9.82
C THR A 16 -0.48 -15.93 10.83
N SER A 17 0.67 -16.45 10.43
CA SER A 17 1.87 -16.63 11.27
C SER A 17 2.55 -15.30 11.54
N PRO A 18 2.98 -14.92 12.77
CA PRO A 18 3.52 -13.59 13.15
C PRO A 18 4.43 -12.88 12.12
N ILE A 19 4.48 -11.54 12.13
CA ILE A 19 5.35 -10.77 11.19
C ILE A 19 6.76 -11.35 11.28
N LYS A 20 7.33 -11.66 10.11
CA LYS A 20 8.64 -12.26 9.98
C LYS A 20 9.66 -11.15 9.75
N HIS A 21 10.92 -11.47 10.01
CA HIS A 21 12.05 -10.62 9.65
C HIS A 21 11.99 -10.12 8.20
N PHE A 22 11.56 -10.98 7.28
CA PHE A 22 11.44 -10.65 5.86
C PHE A 22 10.42 -9.53 5.57
N ASP A 23 9.35 -9.41 6.36
CA ASP A 23 8.34 -8.36 6.17
C ASP A 23 8.89 -6.97 6.50
N TYR A 24 9.83 -6.89 7.45
CA TYR A 24 10.56 -5.66 7.76
C TYR A 24 11.62 -5.34 6.72
N ILE A 25 12.35 -6.34 6.19
CA ILE A 25 13.23 -6.14 5.03
C ILE A 25 12.44 -5.54 3.88
N ARG A 26 11.25 -6.08 3.60
CA ARG A 26 10.39 -5.61 2.53
C ARG A 26 9.92 -4.17 2.74
N ALA A 27 9.49 -3.80 3.96
CA ALA A 27 9.11 -2.43 4.29
C ALA A 27 10.31 -1.46 4.14
N CYS A 28 11.47 -1.84 4.67
CA CYS A 28 12.71 -1.07 4.55
C CYS A 28 13.14 -0.89 3.09
N ALA A 29 13.07 -1.95 2.27
CA ALA A 29 13.38 -1.88 0.85
C ALA A 29 12.45 -0.92 0.09
N MET A 30 11.16 -0.88 0.43
CA MET A 30 10.22 0.09 -0.17
C MET A 30 10.58 1.52 0.21
N GLU A 31 10.89 1.78 1.47
CA GLU A 31 11.32 3.11 1.91
C GLU A 31 12.64 3.55 1.27
N VAL A 32 13.59 2.63 1.08
CA VAL A 32 14.82 2.91 0.32
C VAL A 32 14.47 3.32 -1.12
N VAL A 33 13.60 2.56 -1.79
CA VAL A 33 13.17 2.90 -3.16
C VAL A 33 12.48 4.27 -3.19
N PHE A 34 11.58 4.56 -2.25
CA PHE A 34 10.92 5.87 -2.17
C PHE A 34 11.91 7.01 -1.91
N THR A 35 12.84 6.82 -0.98
CA THR A 35 13.89 7.80 -0.67
C THR A 35 14.73 8.12 -1.91
N LEU A 36 15.10 7.09 -2.68
CA LEU A 36 15.84 7.27 -3.94
C LEU A 36 15.03 8.00 -5.00
N LEU A 37 13.73 7.68 -5.14
CA LEU A 37 12.85 8.40 -6.06
C LEU A 37 12.74 9.88 -5.69
N ILE A 38 12.59 10.19 -4.40
CA ILE A 38 12.55 11.56 -3.87
C ILE A 38 13.86 12.30 -4.18
N LEU A 39 15.00 11.66 -3.95
CA LEU A 39 16.31 12.22 -4.27
C LEU A 39 16.44 12.54 -5.76
N ILE A 40 16.14 11.56 -6.62
CA ILE A 40 16.25 11.70 -8.07
C ILE A 40 15.34 12.82 -8.57
N GLY A 41 14.07 12.85 -8.14
CA GLY A 41 13.17 13.90 -8.61
C GLY A 41 13.53 15.28 -8.06
N SER A 42 14.15 15.38 -6.88
CA SER A 42 14.63 16.67 -6.33
C SER A 42 15.66 17.34 -7.24
N ILE A 43 16.44 16.58 -8.03
CA ILE A 43 17.39 17.12 -9.02
C ILE A 43 16.68 17.97 -10.09
N PHE A 44 15.40 17.72 -10.35
CA PHE A 44 14.62 18.39 -11.38
C PHE A 44 13.74 19.54 -10.84
N ILE A 45 13.81 19.85 -9.55
CA ILE A 45 13.08 20.96 -8.92
C ILE A 45 14.08 22.06 -8.54
N GLU A 46 13.70 23.32 -8.75
CA GLU A 46 14.50 24.50 -8.39
C GLU A 46 13.72 25.46 -7.45
N GLY A 47 14.44 26.36 -6.78
CA GLY A 47 13.87 27.43 -5.95
C GLY A 47 13.19 26.94 -4.66
N GLU A 48 12.14 27.63 -4.22
CA GLU A 48 11.41 27.30 -2.98
C GLU A 48 10.93 25.84 -2.94
N LYS A 49 10.48 25.31 -4.08
CA LYS A 49 10.04 23.92 -4.18
C LYS A 49 11.17 22.92 -3.96
N HIS A 50 12.40 23.28 -4.34
CA HIS A 50 13.58 22.45 -4.11
C HIS A 50 13.84 22.33 -2.61
N ASP A 51 13.80 23.45 -1.87
CA ASP A 51 14.00 23.45 -0.42
C ASP A 51 12.93 22.63 0.30
N VAL A 52 11.67 22.73 -0.14
CA VAL A 52 10.58 21.88 0.37
C VAL A 52 10.80 20.41 0.01
N SER A 53 11.25 20.11 -1.22
CA SER A 53 11.56 18.73 -1.65
C SER A 53 12.70 18.13 -0.83
N MET A 54 13.74 18.92 -0.53
CA MET A 54 14.86 18.52 0.32
C MET A 54 14.43 18.30 1.77
N LEU A 55 13.51 19.11 2.29
CA LEU A 55 12.89 18.86 3.59
C LEU A 55 12.16 17.51 3.61
N VAL A 56 11.36 17.21 2.59
CA VAL A 56 10.68 15.91 2.47
C VAL A 56 11.70 14.77 2.40
N PHE A 57 12.77 14.92 1.63
CA PHE A 57 13.86 13.96 1.56
C PHE A 57 14.48 13.67 2.93
N TYR A 58 14.78 14.70 3.71
CA TYR A 58 15.34 14.52 5.05
C TYR A 58 14.35 13.84 6.01
N ILE A 59 13.07 14.18 5.93
CA ILE A 59 12.01 13.52 6.70
C ILE A 59 11.97 12.03 6.34
N THR A 60 11.95 11.69 5.05
CA THR A 60 11.91 10.28 4.60
C THR A 60 13.19 9.53 4.98
N ILE A 61 14.37 10.15 4.98
CA ILE A 61 15.60 9.53 5.54
C ILE A 61 15.43 9.24 7.03
N PHE A 62 14.96 10.22 7.81
CA PHE A 62 14.76 10.02 9.25
C PHE A 62 13.75 8.93 9.52
N HIS A 63 12.68 8.86 8.73
CA HIS A 63 11.68 7.81 8.78
C HIS A 63 12.28 6.43 8.47
N LEU A 64 13.10 6.32 7.42
CA LEU A 64 13.85 5.09 7.09
C LEU A 64 14.76 4.64 8.24
N LEU A 65 15.50 5.58 8.84
CA LEU A 65 16.35 5.29 10.00
C LEU A 65 15.52 4.85 11.22
N ALA A 66 14.38 5.49 11.46
CA ALA A 66 13.46 5.09 12.52
C ALA A 66 12.90 3.68 12.28
N LEU A 67 12.50 3.36 11.04
CA LEU A 67 12.04 2.02 10.68
C LEU A 67 13.13 0.97 10.89
N LEU A 68 14.36 1.25 10.45
CA LEU A 68 15.52 0.38 10.65
C LEU A 68 15.82 0.16 12.14
N PHE A 69 15.79 1.23 12.95
CA PHE A 69 15.99 1.13 14.39
C PHE A 69 14.91 0.28 15.05
N MET A 70 13.64 0.52 14.71
CA MET A 70 12.53 -0.28 15.23
C MET A 70 12.57 -1.74 14.77
N PHE A 71 13.08 -2.01 13.58
CA PHE A 71 13.34 -3.37 13.11
C PHE A 71 14.39 -4.09 13.97
N LEU A 72 15.51 -3.43 14.29
CA LEU A 72 16.54 -3.99 15.16
C LEU A 72 15.99 -4.29 16.56
N LEU A 73 15.17 -3.38 17.11
CA LEU A 73 14.45 -3.62 18.36
C LEU A 73 13.46 -4.80 18.24
N PHE A 74 12.77 -4.93 17.10
CA PHE A 74 11.87 -6.06 16.87
C PHE A 74 12.59 -7.41 16.89
N GLN A 75 13.82 -7.51 16.38
CA GLN A 75 14.62 -8.74 16.50
C GLN A 75 14.82 -9.15 17.95
N MET A 76 14.98 -8.18 18.86
CA MET A 76 15.06 -8.41 20.30
C MET A 76 13.69 -8.71 20.95
N PHE A 77 12.59 -8.16 20.42
CA PHE A 77 11.26 -8.18 21.04
C PHE A 77 10.14 -8.77 20.15
N SER A 78 10.44 -9.85 19.43
CA SER A 78 9.63 -10.45 18.34
C SER A 78 8.17 -10.81 18.69
N LYS A 79 7.79 -10.83 19.97
CA LYS A 79 6.45 -11.21 20.44
C LYS A 79 5.48 -10.03 20.63
N SER A 80 5.95 -8.77 20.64
CA SER A 80 5.07 -7.62 20.93
C SER A 80 4.16 -7.26 19.75
N ARG A 81 2.83 -7.30 19.96
CA ARG A 81 1.85 -6.87 18.95
C ARG A 81 1.95 -5.39 18.60
N LEU A 82 2.33 -4.55 19.57
CA LEU A 82 2.48 -3.11 19.35
C LEU A 82 3.64 -2.84 18.39
N LEU A 83 4.78 -3.50 18.58
CA LEU A 83 5.94 -3.36 17.69
C LEU A 83 5.67 -3.90 16.28
N GLN A 84 4.77 -4.88 16.14
CA GLN A 84 4.34 -5.39 14.84
C GLN A 84 3.48 -4.38 14.04
N LEU A 85 2.98 -3.30 14.64
CA LEU A 85 2.23 -2.24 13.93
C LEU A 85 3.15 -1.33 13.11
N ILE A 86 4.42 -1.28 13.46
CA ILE A 86 5.39 -0.30 12.95
C ILE A 86 5.56 -0.39 11.43
N PRO A 87 5.78 -1.57 10.81
CA PRO A 87 5.91 -1.66 9.36
C PRO A 87 4.67 -1.16 8.61
N ALA A 88 3.50 -1.36 9.21
CA ALA A 88 2.22 -0.99 8.61
C ALA A 88 1.99 0.52 8.64
N SER A 89 2.28 1.15 9.79
CA SER A 89 2.21 2.60 9.93
C SER A 89 3.26 3.30 9.08
N SER A 90 4.46 2.73 8.96
CA SER A 90 5.52 3.29 8.13
C SER A 90 5.06 3.37 6.68
N ILE A 91 4.51 2.30 6.10
CA ILE A 91 4.02 2.34 4.71
C ILE A 91 2.94 3.39 4.48
N LEU A 92 2.04 3.60 5.44
CA LEU A 92 1.03 4.65 5.34
C LEU A 92 1.68 6.04 5.37
N ILE A 93 2.66 6.25 6.24
CA ILE A 93 3.43 7.49 6.31
C ILE A 93 4.21 7.70 5.01
N SER A 94 4.92 6.70 4.50
CA SER A 94 5.66 6.80 3.23
C SER A 94 4.74 7.09 2.05
N HIS A 95 3.52 6.53 2.04
CA HIS A 95 2.52 6.85 1.02
C HIS A 95 2.13 8.33 1.08
N VAL A 96 1.86 8.87 2.27
CA VAL A 96 1.53 10.30 2.45
C VAL A 96 2.70 11.19 2.07
N GLU A 97 3.92 10.86 2.49
CA GLU A 97 5.16 11.56 2.09
C GLU A 97 5.31 11.58 0.57
N PHE A 98 5.08 10.44 -0.09
CA PHE A 98 5.16 10.32 -1.54
C PHE A 98 4.10 11.16 -2.26
N LEU A 99 2.86 11.18 -1.77
CA LEU A 99 1.80 12.03 -2.33
C LEU A 99 2.12 13.51 -2.17
N PHE A 100 2.65 13.90 -1.01
CA PHE A 100 3.06 15.28 -0.76
C PHE A 100 4.22 15.68 -1.68
N TRP A 101 5.25 14.84 -1.78
CA TRP A 101 6.37 15.05 -2.69
C TRP A 101 5.92 15.18 -4.15
N SER A 102 5.06 14.28 -4.61
CA SER A 102 4.52 14.32 -5.98
C SER A 102 3.73 15.60 -6.27
N SER A 103 3.07 16.17 -5.26
CA SER A 103 2.32 17.42 -5.40
C SER A 103 3.20 18.62 -5.78
N LEU A 104 4.49 18.59 -5.41
CA LEU A 104 5.46 19.63 -5.74
C LEU A 104 5.70 19.74 -7.26
N PHE A 105 5.61 18.61 -7.97
CA PHE A 105 5.79 18.53 -9.43
C PHE A 105 4.50 18.83 -10.20
N LEU A 106 3.36 18.41 -9.67
CA LEU A 106 2.10 18.35 -10.43
C LEU A 106 1.36 19.68 -10.51
N GLY A 107 1.69 20.67 -9.68
CA GLY A 107 1.01 21.98 -9.74
C GLY A 107 1.80 23.13 -9.15
N LYS A 108 1.37 24.35 -9.48
CA LYS A 108 1.90 25.58 -8.86
C LYS A 108 1.50 25.67 -7.39
N ASN A 109 0.25 25.32 -7.07
CA ASN A 109 -0.26 25.20 -5.70
C ASN A 109 -0.17 23.73 -5.24
N TYR A 110 0.99 23.35 -4.72
CA TYR A 110 1.26 21.97 -4.29
C TYR A 110 0.34 21.55 -3.13
N TRP A 111 -0.06 22.46 -2.23
CA TRP A 111 -1.02 22.17 -1.16
C TRP A 111 -2.38 21.71 -1.69
N SER A 112 -2.92 22.43 -2.67
CA SER A 112 -4.19 22.04 -3.29
C SER A 112 -4.08 20.70 -4.02
N VAL A 113 -2.97 20.47 -4.71
CA VAL A 113 -2.74 19.19 -5.40
C VAL A 113 -2.60 18.05 -4.41
N PHE A 114 -1.85 18.25 -3.32
CA PHE A 114 -1.70 17.25 -2.26
C PHE A 114 -3.05 16.84 -1.68
N MET A 115 -3.92 17.80 -1.34
CA MET A 115 -5.26 17.50 -0.84
C MET A 115 -6.10 16.73 -1.86
N MET A 116 -6.00 17.07 -3.14
CA MET A 116 -6.66 16.32 -4.22
C MET A 116 -6.14 14.87 -4.30
N LEU A 117 -4.83 14.67 -4.20
CA LEU A 117 -4.23 13.33 -4.21
C LEU A 117 -4.65 12.50 -3.00
N ILE A 118 -4.76 13.10 -1.81
CA ILE A 118 -5.30 12.44 -0.62
C ILE A 118 -6.75 12.00 -0.84
N VAL A 119 -7.60 12.88 -1.35
CA VAL A 119 -9.01 12.55 -1.66
C VAL A 119 -9.10 11.44 -2.70
N LEU A 120 -8.31 11.52 -3.78
CA LEU A 120 -8.26 10.50 -4.82
C LEU A 120 -7.83 9.14 -4.25
N SER A 121 -6.81 9.14 -3.40
CA SER A 121 -6.33 7.95 -2.69
C SER A 121 -7.45 7.36 -1.83
N ILE A 122 -8.08 8.13 -0.95
CA ILE A 122 -9.19 7.64 -0.11
C ILE A 122 -10.34 7.08 -0.96
N MET A 123 -10.72 7.76 -2.04
CA MET A 123 -11.78 7.31 -2.94
C MET A 123 -11.44 5.99 -3.63
N PHE A 124 -10.22 5.82 -4.12
CA PHE A 124 -9.78 4.57 -4.73
C PHE A 124 -9.81 3.40 -3.72
N GLN A 125 -9.37 3.64 -2.49
CA GLN A 125 -9.35 2.62 -1.44
C GLN A 125 -10.77 2.18 -1.08
N LEU A 126 -11.70 3.14 -0.96
CA LEU A 126 -13.12 2.85 -0.70
C LEU A 126 -13.76 2.08 -1.84
N LEU A 127 -13.53 2.50 -3.09
CA LEU A 127 -14.08 1.82 -4.27
C LEU A 127 -13.54 0.39 -4.39
N THR A 128 -12.23 0.22 -4.18
CA THR A 128 -11.58 -1.10 -4.19
C THR A 128 -12.12 -2.00 -3.09
N PHE A 129 -12.33 -1.46 -1.89
CA PHE A 129 -12.93 -2.21 -0.79
C PHE A 129 -14.37 -2.65 -1.10
N VAL A 130 -15.17 -1.76 -1.70
CA VAL A 130 -16.53 -2.11 -2.14
C VAL A 130 -16.50 -3.22 -3.19
N TYR A 131 -15.65 -3.09 -4.22
CA TYR A 131 -15.44 -4.13 -5.24
C TYR A 131 -15.06 -5.48 -4.60
N GLN A 132 -14.11 -5.46 -3.66
CA GLN A 132 -13.64 -6.66 -2.95
C GLN A 132 -14.78 -7.38 -2.22
N LEU A 133 -15.66 -6.64 -1.55
CA LEU A 133 -16.83 -7.22 -0.88
C LEU A 133 -17.85 -7.82 -1.86
N PHE A 134 -17.97 -7.27 -3.06
CA PHE A 134 -18.86 -7.80 -4.11
C PHE A 134 -18.32 -9.05 -4.78
N ILE A 135 -17.01 -9.14 -5.01
CA ILE A 135 -16.41 -10.27 -5.73
C ILE A 135 -16.18 -11.50 -4.84
N VAL A 136 -16.29 -11.37 -3.51
CA VAL A 136 -16.15 -12.47 -2.53
C VAL A 136 -16.89 -13.76 -2.92
N PRO A 137 -18.18 -13.75 -3.29
CA PRO A 137 -18.91 -14.99 -3.64
C PRO A 137 -18.35 -15.68 -4.89
N ILE A 138 -17.77 -14.92 -5.82
CA ILE A 138 -17.13 -15.43 -7.04
C ILE A 138 -15.74 -15.97 -6.69
N ALA A 139 -14.94 -15.18 -5.97
CA ALA A 139 -13.58 -15.53 -5.58
C ALA A 139 -13.50 -16.83 -4.76
N LYS A 140 -14.51 -17.10 -3.92
CA LYS A 140 -14.62 -18.34 -3.15
C LYS A 140 -14.69 -19.61 -3.99
N LYS A 141 -15.31 -19.56 -5.17
CA LYS A 141 -15.49 -20.72 -6.06
C LYS A 141 -14.20 -21.11 -6.78
N LEU A 142 -13.20 -20.24 -6.75
CA LEU A 142 -11.91 -20.45 -7.41
C LEU A 142 -10.97 -21.29 -6.55
N PRO A 143 -10.00 -21.99 -7.14
CA PRO A 143 -8.96 -22.67 -6.38
C PRO A 143 -8.23 -21.69 -5.45
N ALA A 144 -7.85 -22.17 -4.26
CA ALA A 144 -7.04 -21.38 -3.34
C ALA A 144 -5.65 -21.15 -3.93
N GLY A 145 -5.13 -19.92 -3.84
CA GLY A 145 -3.83 -19.56 -4.41
C GLY A 145 -3.81 -18.14 -4.97
N GLU A 146 -2.83 -17.86 -5.82
CA GLU A 146 -2.59 -16.53 -6.40
C GLU A 146 -3.74 -16.04 -7.27
N TYR A 147 -4.39 -16.94 -8.03
CA TYR A 147 -5.52 -16.58 -8.89
C TYR A 147 -6.67 -15.92 -8.12
N ARG A 148 -6.99 -16.46 -6.94
CA ARG A 148 -8.01 -15.92 -6.04
C ARG A 148 -7.62 -14.52 -5.53
N LYS A 149 -6.33 -14.30 -5.20
CA LYS A 149 -5.84 -12.98 -4.80
C LYS A 149 -5.95 -11.98 -5.94
N ASN A 150 -5.47 -12.35 -7.14
CA ASN A 150 -5.46 -11.44 -8.28
C ASN A 150 -6.86 -10.94 -8.64
N ILE A 151 -7.89 -11.79 -8.55
CA ILE A 151 -9.29 -11.36 -8.76
C ILE A 151 -9.79 -10.42 -7.66
N LEU A 152 -9.40 -10.65 -6.41
CA LEU A 152 -9.77 -9.79 -5.28
C LEU A 152 -9.16 -8.38 -5.41
N PHE A 153 -7.97 -8.30 -6.02
CA PHE A 153 -7.24 -7.05 -6.24
C PHE A 153 -7.24 -6.58 -7.68
N LEU A 154 -8.17 -7.09 -8.50
CA LEU A 154 -8.16 -6.84 -9.93
C LEU A 154 -8.11 -5.35 -10.31
N PRO A 155 -8.86 -4.44 -9.65
CA PRO A 155 -8.73 -3.00 -9.91
C PRO A 155 -7.30 -2.51 -9.71
N SER A 156 -6.68 -2.86 -8.57
CA SER A 156 -5.29 -2.49 -8.29
C SER A 156 -4.31 -3.05 -9.32
N VAL A 157 -4.46 -4.32 -9.73
CA VAL A 157 -3.59 -4.94 -10.74
C VAL A 157 -3.72 -4.21 -12.09
N VAL A 158 -4.95 -3.95 -12.54
CA VAL A 158 -5.22 -3.30 -13.83
C VAL A 158 -4.61 -1.91 -13.86
N TYR A 159 -4.86 -1.08 -12.84
CA TYR A 159 -4.32 0.28 -12.80
C TYR A 159 -2.80 0.31 -12.63
N LEU A 160 -2.21 -0.67 -11.92
CA LEU A 160 -0.77 -0.80 -11.82
C LEU A 160 -0.13 -1.10 -13.18
N LEU A 161 -0.71 -2.03 -13.95
CA LEU A 161 -0.24 -2.35 -15.30
C LEU A 161 -0.39 -1.16 -16.26
N ILE A 162 -1.52 -0.45 -16.21
CA ILE A 162 -1.72 0.78 -17.00
C ILE A 162 -0.65 1.81 -16.64
N SER A 163 -0.42 2.05 -15.36
CA SER A 163 0.63 2.98 -14.90
C SER A 163 2.02 2.57 -15.41
N ALA A 164 2.38 1.30 -15.30
CA ALA A 164 3.65 0.80 -15.80
C ALA A 164 3.81 0.99 -17.31
N ILE A 165 2.76 0.71 -18.10
CA ILE A 165 2.75 0.93 -19.56
C ILE A 165 2.94 2.41 -19.87
N VAL A 166 2.23 3.31 -19.18
CA VAL A 166 2.37 4.76 -19.40
C VAL A 166 3.78 5.24 -19.06
N ILE A 167 4.42 4.72 -18.01
CA ILE A 167 5.82 5.04 -17.68
C ILE A 167 6.76 4.61 -18.81
N VAL A 168 6.60 3.39 -19.33
CA VAL A 168 7.41 2.88 -20.44
C VAL A 168 7.24 3.73 -21.70
N ILE A 169 6.01 4.09 -22.04
CA ILE A 169 5.71 4.98 -23.17
C ILE A 169 6.32 6.37 -22.94
N ALA A 170 6.14 6.94 -21.75
CA ALA A 170 6.70 8.25 -21.38
C ALA A 170 8.23 8.28 -21.52
N TYR A 171 8.90 7.19 -21.15
CA TYR A 171 10.34 7.02 -21.33
C TYR A 171 10.72 6.92 -22.82
N LEU A 172 10.05 6.04 -23.58
CA LEU A 172 10.34 5.81 -25.01
C LEU A 172 10.11 7.05 -25.88
N PHE A 173 9.09 7.85 -25.57
CA PHE A 173 8.72 9.06 -26.31
C PHE A 173 9.22 10.35 -25.64
N THR A 174 10.11 10.23 -24.65
CA THR A 174 10.76 11.37 -23.99
C THR A 174 9.78 12.41 -23.42
N SER A 175 8.63 11.96 -22.94
CA SER A 175 7.57 12.81 -22.40
C SER A 175 7.51 12.70 -20.87
N PRO A 176 8.38 13.42 -20.12
CA PRO A 176 8.46 13.30 -18.66
C PRO A 176 7.16 13.70 -17.95
N ALA A 177 6.28 14.44 -18.63
CA ALA A 177 5.00 14.91 -18.11
C ALA A 177 4.10 13.79 -17.54
N TYR A 178 4.23 12.55 -18.02
CA TYR A 178 3.40 11.43 -17.58
C TYR A 178 4.07 10.53 -16.54
N VAL A 179 5.36 10.72 -16.25
CA VAL A 179 6.10 9.87 -15.31
C VAL A 179 5.59 10.07 -13.88
N VAL A 180 5.54 11.33 -13.41
CA VAL A 180 5.08 11.63 -12.05
C VAL A 180 3.61 11.24 -11.83
N PRO A 181 2.65 11.61 -12.69
CA PRO A 181 1.27 11.14 -12.55
C PRO A 181 1.14 9.62 -12.48
N SER A 182 1.90 8.90 -13.31
CA SER A 182 1.86 7.43 -13.32
C SER A 182 2.43 6.84 -12.04
N LEU A 183 3.54 7.38 -11.52
CA LEU A 183 4.09 6.96 -10.22
C LEU A 183 3.11 7.23 -9.06
N VAL A 184 2.37 8.34 -9.11
CA VAL A 184 1.28 8.63 -8.15
C VAL A 184 0.19 7.58 -8.22
N VAL A 185 -0.29 7.26 -9.43
CA VAL A 185 -1.28 6.20 -9.62
C VAL A 185 -0.75 4.87 -9.09
N ALA A 186 0.49 4.51 -9.40
CA ALA A 186 1.13 3.29 -8.91
C ALA A 186 1.18 3.25 -7.37
N SER A 187 1.53 4.37 -6.72
CA SER A 187 1.55 4.47 -5.26
C SER A 187 0.17 4.26 -4.65
N ILE A 188 -0.86 4.91 -5.19
CA ILE A 188 -2.26 4.77 -4.73
C ILE A 188 -2.73 3.32 -4.87
N VAL A 189 -2.55 2.73 -6.06
CA VAL A 189 -3.11 1.41 -6.34
C VAL A 189 -2.34 0.26 -5.71
N CYS A 190 -1.09 0.50 -5.32
CA CYS A 190 -0.29 -0.46 -4.56
C CYS A 190 -0.65 -0.50 -3.06
N LEU A 191 -1.21 0.58 -2.50
CA LEU A 191 -1.52 0.68 -1.08
C LEU A 191 -2.38 -0.48 -0.55
N PRO A 192 -3.44 -0.96 -1.25
CA PRO A 192 -4.25 -2.09 -0.80
C PRO A 192 -3.45 -3.39 -0.61
N PHE A 193 -2.45 -3.66 -1.45
CA PHE A 193 -1.61 -4.87 -1.32
C PHE A 193 -0.80 -4.82 -0.04
N TYR A 194 -0.16 -3.69 0.22
CA TYR A 194 0.64 -3.51 1.41
C TYR A 194 -0.26 -3.51 2.66
N TRP A 195 -1.33 -2.72 2.67
CA TRP A 195 -2.21 -2.63 3.81
C TRP A 195 -2.79 -3.99 4.22
N LEU A 196 -3.14 -4.89 3.30
CA LEU A 196 -3.73 -6.18 3.65
C LEU A 196 -2.73 -7.22 4.16
N GLU A 197 -1.46 -7.14 3.75
CA GLU A 197 -0.40 -7.94 4.36
C GLU A 197 -0.17 -7.51 5.82
N TYR A 198 -0.26 -6.21 6.12
CA TYR A 198 -0.04 -5.68 7.46
C TYR A 198 -1.31 -5.59 8.34
N ALA A 199 -2.51 -5.51 7.75
CA ALA A 199 -3.81 -5.51 8.45
C ALA A 199 -4.00 -6.77 9.31
N ARG A 200 -3.29 -7.84 8.97
CA ARG A 200 -3.08 -9.03 9.77
C ARG A 200 -2.68 -8.73 11.22
N VAL A 201 -1.82 -7.74 11.45
CA VAL A 201 -1.39 -7.34 12.81
C VAL A 201 -2.46 -6.52 13.52
N PHE A 202 -3.01 -5.52 12.84
CA PHE A 202 -4.03 -4.63 13.41
C PHE A 202 -5.26 -5.37 13.90
N THR A 203 -5.68 -6.39 13.15
CA THR A 203 -6.93 -7.10 13.43
C THR A 203 -6.73 -8.36 14.27
N GLY A 204 -5.48 -8.77 14.51
CA GLY A 204 -5.16 -10.05 15.17
C GLY A 204 -5.86 -11.25 14.51
N TRP A 205 -6.19 -11.13 13.22
CA TRP A 205 -7.07 -12.05 12.53
C TRP A 205 -6.40 -13.43 12.41
N LYS A 206 -7.04 -14.43 13.01
CA LYS A 206 -6.74 -15.83 12.74
C LYS A 206 -7.79 -16.36 11.77
N LYS A 207 -7.33 -16.87 10.63
CA LYS A 207 -8.17 -17.53 9.65
C LYS A 207 -9.02 -18.57 10.35
N LYS A 208 -10.34 -18.40 10.31
CA LYS A 208 -11.25 -19.41 10.84
C LYS A 208 -11.31 -20.56 9.84
N SER A 209 -11.10 -21.79 10.32
CA SER A 209 -11.30 -23.00 9.51
C SER A 209 -12.70 -22.96 8.90
N THR A 210 -12.77 -23.10 7.59
CA THR A 210 -14.03 -23.18 6.82
C THR A 210 -14.84 -24.43 7.14
N ASN A 211 -14.32 -25.38 7.94
CA ASN A 211 -15.06 -26.60 8.30
C ASN A 211 -16.22 -26.36 9.29
N ASN A 212 -16.34 -25.15 9.88
CA ASN A 212 -17.40 -24.85 10.85
C ASN A 212 -18.47 -23.85 10.35
N PHE A 213 -18.43 -23.46 9.06
CA PHE A 213 -19.51 -22.69 8.43
C PHE A 213 -20.46 -23.61 7.66
N ILE A 214 -20.77 -24.79 8.20
CA ILE A 214 -22.10 -25.34 8.02
C ILE A 214 -22.98 -24.51 8.95
N PHE A 215 -23.60 -23.47 8.39
CA PHE A 215 -24.86 -22.96 8.92
C PHE A 215 -25.78 -24.18 9.01
N ARG A 216 -25.81 -24.85 10.16
CA ARG A 216 -26.93 -25.72 10.49
C ARG A 216 -28.12 -24.76 10.55
N GLY A 217 -28.86 -24.70 9.45
CA GLY A 217 -30.27 -24.35 9.49
C GLY A 217 -30.91 -25.31 10.48
N GLN A 218 -30.99 -24.89 11.75
CA GLN A 218 -32.01 -25.37 12.63
C GLN A 218 -33.31 -24.77 12.11
N ILE A 219 -33.91 -25.45 11.14
CA ILE A 219 -35.35 -25.44 10.97
C ILE A 219 -35.87 -26.11 12.26
N LYS A 220 -36.57 -25.32 13.08
CA LYS A 220 -37.43 -25.86 14.14
C LYS A 220 -38.62 -26.55 13.50
#